data_AF-A0A645IJ29-F1
#
_entry.id   AF-A0A645IJ29-F1
#
_cell.length_a   1.000
_cell.length_b   1.000
_cell.length_c   1.000
_cell.angle_alpha   90.00
_cell.angle_beta   90.00
_cell.angle_gamma   90.00
#
_symmetry.space_group_name_H-M   'P 1'
#
loop_
_entity.id
_entity.type
_entity.pdbx_description
1 polymer ?
#
loop_
_entity_poly.entity_id
_entity_poly.type
_entity_poly.pdbx_seq_one_letter_code
_entity_poly.pdbx_strand_id
1 'polypeptide(L)'
;MHCKGIYHGDLKLFNILMRRNHYGVRVGLFDFDSTRCCGSPVAGNRRAREWARVITSYLWCCRNAGMSESSERAVNVFASAAGSLDMRDLFAHMRNIEAKTAAKEAES
;
A
#
# COMPACT_ATOMS: atom_id res chain seq x y z
N MET A 1 12.12 -4.38 -1.36
CA MET A 1 11.42 -5.67 -1.20
C MET A 1 11.10 -6.31 -2.56
N HIS A 2 10.26 -5.68 -3.39
CA HIS A 2 9.82 -6.23 -4.69
C HIS A 2 10.94 -6.57 -5.68
N CYS A 3 12.00 -5.76 -5.77
CA CYS A 3 13.14 -6.05 -6.66
C CYS A 3 13.93 -7.29 -6.25
N LYS A 4 13.78 -7.75 -5.00
CA LYS A 4 14.34 -9.00 -4.48
C LYS A 4 13.33 -10.14 -4.51
N GLY A 5 12.20 -9.94 -5.19
CA GLY A 5 11.16 -10.95 -5.36
C GLY A 5 10.25 -11.19 -4.16
N ILE A 6 10.37 -10.40 -3.10
CA ILE A 6 9.51 -10.53 -1.93
C ILE A 6 8.22 -9.73 -2.16
N TYR A 7 7.07 -10.37 -1.99
CA TYR A 7 5.72 -9.81 -2.05
C TYR A 7 5.05 -10.04 -0.69
N HIS A 8 4.64 -9.00 0.01
CA HIS A 8 4.12 -9.14 1.39
C HIS A 8 2.70 -9.72 1.42
N GLY A 9 1.89 -9.42 0.41
CA GLY A 9 0.57 -10.00 0.25
C GLY A 9 -0.55 -9.29 1.01
N ASP A 10 -0.23 -8.51 2.03
CA ASP A 10 -1.15 -7.59 2.72
C ASP A 10 -0.45 -6.31 3.20
N LEU A 11 0.32 -5.67 2.30
CA LEU A 11 1.03 -4.43 2.61
C LEU A 11 0.08 -3.23 2.71
N LYS A 12 -0.40 -2.94 3.91
CA LYS A 12 -1.20 -1.76 4.28
C LYS A 12 -0.50 -1.00 5.41
N LEU A 13 -0.82 0.27 5.61
CA LEU A 13 -0.20 1.09 6.67
C LEU A 13 -0.30 0.45 8.06
N PHE A 14 -1.40 -0.25 8.33
CA PHE A 14 -1.57 -0.96 9.60
C PHE A 14 -0.54 -2.06 9.84
N ASN A 15 0.07 -2.60 8.78
CA ASN A 15 1.10 -3.63 8.84
C ASN A 15 2.53 -3.06 8.77
N ILE A 16 2.66 -1.73 8.90
CA ILE A 16 3.93 -1.00 8.90
C ILE A 16 4.14 -0.35 10.27
N LEU A 17 5.21 -0.76 10.95
CA LEU A 17 5.65 -0.13 12.20
C LEU A 17 6.73 0.90 11.90
N MET A 18 6.60 2.09 12.48
CA MET A 18 7.60 3.15 12.38
C MET A 18 8.07 3.56 13.76
N ARG A 19 9.38 3.64 13.94
CA ARG A 19 10.03 4.15 15.16
C ARG A 19 11.08 5.17 14.79
N ARG A 20 11.01 6.37 15.39
CA ARG A 20 12.09 7.36 15.31
C ARG A 20 13.10 7.12 16.43
N ASN A 21 14.38 7.14 16.10
CA ASN A 21 15.48 7.15 17.06
C ASN A 21 16.54 8.20 16.67
N HIS A 22 17.64 8.27 17.43
CA HIS A 22 18.73 9.22 17.17
C HIS A 22 19.46 8.99 15.84
N TYR A 23 19.30 7.82 15.22
CA TYR A 23 19.84 7.49 13.89
C TYR A 23 18.83 7.70 12.75
N GLY A 24 17.63 8.21 13.04
CA GLY A 24 16.59 8.47 12.03
C GLY A 24 15.34 7.61 12.20
N VAL A 25 14.68 7.30 11.07
CA VAL A 25 13.43 6.53 11.05
C VAL A 25 13.73 5.07 10.77
N ARG A 26 13.30 4.18 11.65
CA ARG A 26 13.29 2.72 11.46
C ARG A 26 11.88 2.30 11.05
N VAL A 27 11.80 1.48 10.01
CA VAL A 27 10.54 0.92 9.50
C VAL A 27 10.61 -0.59 9.62
N GLY A 28 9.58 -1.18 10.22
CA GLY A 28 9.37 -2.62 10.32
C GLY A 28 8.07 -3.01 9.62
N LEU A 29 8.01 -4.24 9.14
CA LEU A 29 6.80 -4.86 8.60
C LEU A 29 6.39 -6.00 9.52
N PHE A 30 5.10 -6.30 9.59
CA PHE A 30 4.57 -7.45 10.32
C PHE A 30 3.34 -8.02 9.60
N ASP A 31 2.75 -9.09 10.12
CA ASP A 31 1.64 -9.82 9.47
C ASP A 31 2.06 -10.44 8.13
N PHE A 32 2.92 -11.47 8.22
CA PHE A 32 3.55 -12.10 7.06
C PHE A 32 2.78 -13.32 6.51
N ASP A 33 1.55 -13.57 6.97
CA ASP A 33 0.78 -14.78 6.60
C ASP A 33 0.55 -14.91 5.09
N SER A 34 0.43 -13.77 4.40
CA SER A 34 0.25 -13.71 2.94
C SER A 34 1.56 -13.52 2.15
N THR A 35 2.71 -13.54 2.82
CA THR A 35 4.01 -13.23 2.21
C THR A 35 4.45 -14.33 1.26
N ARG A 36 5.00 -13.93 0.12
CA ARG A 36 5.52 -14.83 -0.91
C ARG A 36 6.91 -14.38 -1.34
N CYS A 37 7.83 -15.33 -1.38
CA CYS A 37 9.15 -15.14 -1.97
C CYS A 37 9.15 -15.69 -3.39
N CYS A 38 9.13 -14.80 -4.37
CA CYS A 38 9.37 -15.14 -5.76
C CYS A 38 10.89 -15.18 -5.99
N GLY A 39 11.41 -16.21 -6.66
CA GLY A 39 12.84 -16.27 -7.05
C GLY A 39 13.27 -15.21 -8.08
N SER A 40 12.38 -14.28 -8.41
CA SER A 40 12.54 -13.22 -9.41
C SER A 40 11.77 -11.96 -8.96
N PRO A 41 12.08 -10.78 -9.53
CA PRO A 41 11.38 -9.54 -9.17
C PRO A 41 9.86 -9.66 -9.28
N VAL A 42 9.14 -9.07 -8.32
CA VAL A 42 7.67 -9.08 -8.31
C VAL A 42 7.13 -8.37 -9.55
N ALA A 43 6.20 -9.02 -10.25
CA ALA A 43 5.58 -8.48 -11.47
C ALA A 43 4.90 -7.12 -11.24
N GLY A 44 4.92 -6.24 -12.25
CA GLY A 44 4.38 -4.87 -12.21
C GLY A 44 2.98 -4.76 -11.61
N ASN A 45 2.02 -5.53 -12.12
CA ASN A 45 0.64 -5.57 -11.63
C ASN A 45 0.56 -5.96 -10.13
N ARG A 46 1.37 -6.92 -9.67
CA ARG A 46 1.40 -7.30 -8.25
C ARG A 46 2.03 -6.21 -7.38
N ARG A 47 3.07 -5.53 -7.86
CA ARG A 47 3.64 -4.35 -7.17
C ARG A 47 2.59 -3.25 -7.04
N ALA A 48 1.90 -2.93 -8.14
CA ALA A 48 0.83 -1.93 -8.15
C ALA A 48 -0.28 -2.27 -7.14
N ARG A 49 -0.63 -3.55 -6.99
CA ARG A 49 -1.59 -4.00 -5.97
C ARG A 49 -1.12 -3.75 -4.54
N GLU A 50 0.15 -4.00 -4.20
CA GLU A 50 0.66 -3.70 -2.84
C GLU A 50 0.67 -2.20 -2.58
N TRP A 51 1.09 -1.40 -3.56
CA TRP A 51 1.07 0.05 -3.44
C TRP A 51 -0.34 0.63 -3.35
N ALA A 52 -1.30 0.07 -4.07
CA ALA A 52 -2.71 0.46 -3.94
C ALA A 52 -3.21 0.27 -2.50
N ARG A 53 -2.85 -0.84 -1.84
CA ARG A 53 -3.22 -1.08 -0.44
C ARG A 53 -2.59 -0.07 0.51
N VAL A 54 -1.30 0.25 0.33
CA VAL A 54 -0.63 1.30 1.11
C VAL A 54 -1.36 2.63 0.95
N ILE A 55 -1.59 3.07 -0.30
CA ILE A 55 -2.21 4.36 -0.60
C ILE A 55 -3.65 4.42 -0.07
N THR A 56 -4.46 3.39 -0.32
CA THR A 56 -5.85 3.38 0.17
C THR A 56 -5.91 3.37 1.70
N SER A 57 -5.03 2.63 2.38
CA SER A 57 -4.96 2.68 3.85
C SER A 57 -4.47 4.03 4.39
N TYR A 58 -3.57 4.71 3.68
CA TYR A 58 -3.17 6.10 3.99
C TYR A 58 -4.34 7.07 3.89
N LEU A 59 -5.07 7.04 2.78
CA LEU A 59 -6.24 7.90 2.58
C LEU A 59 -7.31 7.63 3.64
N TRP A 60 -7.51 6.37 4.03
CA TRP A 60 -8.39 6.01 5.14
C TRP A 60 -7.91 6.63 6.46
N CYS A 61 -6.62 6.55 6.78
CA CYS A 61 -6.06 7.18 7.98
C CYS A 61 -6.24 8.70 7.97
N CYS A 62 -5.97 9.37 6.85
CA CYS A 62 -6.19 10.81 6.70
C CYS A 62 -7.65 11.19 6.98
N ARG A 63 -8.60 10.46 6.38
CA ARG A 63 -10.02 10.69 6.60
C ARG A 63 -10.41 10.55 8.08
N ASN A 64 -9.95 9.49 8.74
CA ASN A 64 -10.25 9.25 10.16
C ASN A 64 -9.54 10.25 11.09
N ALA A 65 -8.44 10.86 10.65
CA ALA A 65 -7.76 11.93 11.36
C ALA A 65 -8.35 13.33 11.08
N GLY A 66 -9.43 13.44 10.29
CA GLY A 66 -10.03 14.72 9.89
C GLY A 66 -9.19 15.50 8.88
N MET A 67 -8.24 14.86 8.21
CA MET A 67 -7.38 15.49 7.21
C MET A 67 -7.99 15.35 5.80
N SER A 68 -7.95 16.44 5.03
CA SER A 68 -8.27 16.42 3.61
C SER A 68 -7.01 16.10 2.80
N GLU A 69 -7.01 14.96 2.13
CA GLU A 69 -5.92 14.49 1.29
C GLU A 69 -6.48 13.95 -0.02
N SER A 70 -5.88 14.31 -1.15
CA SER A 70 -6.37 13.87 -2.46
C SER A 70 -5.70 12.57 -2.88
N SER A 71 -6.47 11.68 -3.52
CA SER A 71 -5.93 10.42 -4.05
C SER A 71 -4.80 10.66 -5.04
N GLU A 72 -4.89 11.72 -5.86
CA GLU A 72 -3.85 12.09 -6.82
C GLU A 72 -2.54 12.50 -6.13
N ARG A 73 -2.62 13.33 -5.08
CA ARG A 73 -1.44 13.75 -4.32
C ARG A 73 -0.80 12.56 -3.60
N ALA A 74 -1.62 11.73 -2.95
CA ALA A 74 -1.13 10.52 -2.30
C ALA A 74 -0.42 9.60 -3.31
N VAL A 75 -1.05 9.35 -4.45
CA VAL A 75 -0.47 8.56 -5.54
C VAL A 75 0.87 9.13 -6.01
N ASN A 76 0.97 10.44 -6.22
CA ASN A 76 2.23 11.06 -6.65
C ASN A 76 3.35 10.89 -5.62
N VAL A 77 3.05 11.06 -4.33
CA VAL A 77 4.02 10.87 -3.25
C VAL A 77 4.50 9.42 -3.21
N PHE A 78 3.58 8.45 -3.16
CA PHE A 78 3.95 7.04 -3.01
C PHE A 78 4.52 6.42 -4.29
N ALA A 79 4.03 6.79 -5.47
CA ALA A 79 4.54 6.29 -6.75
C ALA A 79 6.00 6.72 -6.99
N SER A 80 6.37 7.93 -6.56
CA SER A 80 7.75 8.40 -6.64
C SER A 80 8.72 7.50 -5.84
N ALA A 81 8.28 6.95 -4.72
CA ALA A 81 9.04 6.02 -3.88
C ALA A 81 8.99 4.57 -4.39
N ALA A 82 7.93 4.20 -5.12
CA ALA A 82 7.70 2.86 -5.64
C ALA A 82 8.55 2.50 -6.87
N GLY A 83 9.10 3.51 -7.56
CA GLY A 83 9.70 3.37 -8.87
C GLY A 83 8.65 3.21 -9.98
N SER A 84 9.02 2.59 -11.10
CA SER A 84 8.11 2.42 -12.25
C SER A 84 6.94 1.48 -11.90
N LEU A 85 5.74 2.07 -11.78
CA LEU A 85 4.44 1.42 -11.66
C LEU A 85 3.59 1.74 -12.89
N ASP A 86 2.75 0.79 -13.33
CA ASP A 86 1.66 1.11 -14.26
C ASP A 86 0.54 1.77 -13.46
N MET A 87 0.29 3.04 -13.75
CA MET A 87 -0.71 3.85 -13.05
C MET A 87 -2.14 3.34 -13.29
N ARG A 88 -2.41 2.72 -14.45
CA ARG A 88 -3.74 2.16 -14.76
C ARG A 88 -4.03 0.99 -13.83
N ASP A 89 -3.05 0.10 -13.65
CA ASP A 89 -3.17 -1.03 -12.71
C ASP A 89 -3.34 -0.51 -11.28
N LEU A 90 -2.55 0.49 -10.87
CA LEU A 90 -2.62 1.08 -9.54
C LEU A 90 -4.03 1.61 -9.23
N PHE A 91 -4.57 2.48 -10.09
CA PHE A 91 -5.91 3.04 -9.89
C PHE A 91 -7.01 1.98 -9.99
N ALA A 92 -6.85 0.96 -10.84
CA ALA A 92 -7.79 -0.16 -10.89
C ALA A 92 -7.83 -0.93 -9.56
N HIS A 93 -6.67 -1.20 -8.96
CA HIS A 93 -6.62 -1.85 -7.64
C HIS A 93 -7.19 -0.98 -6.53
N MET A 94 -6.91 0.33 -6.52
CA MET A 94 -7.47 1.25 -5.52
C MET A 94 -9.00 1.25 -5.56
N ARG A 95 -9.61 1.42 -6.75
CA ARG A 95 -11.07 1.38 -6.91
C ARG A 95 -11.67 0.05 -6.45
N ASN A 96 -11.00 -1.06 -6.76
CA ASN A 96 -11.45 -2.38 -6.33
C ASN A 96 -11.42 -2.55 -4.80
N ILE A 97 -10.44 -1.95 -4.11
CA ILE A 97 -10.36 -1.99 -2.64
C ILE A 97 -11.48 -1.13 -2.04
N GLU A 98 -11.70 0.06 -2.57
CA GLU A 98 -12.77 0.98 -2.12
C GLU A 98 -14.15 0.33 -2.29
N ALA A 99 -14.43 -0.24 -3.46
CA ALA A 99 -15.70 -0.93 -3.73
C ALA A 99 -15.94 -2.10 -2.77
N LYS A 100 -14.91 -2.91 -2.47
CA LYS A 100 -15.00 -4.00 -1.50
C LYS A 100 -15.21 -3.53 -0.06
N THR A 101 -14.67 -2.37 0.28
CA THR A 101 -14.82 -1.79 1.62
C THR A 101 -16.24 -1.26 1.80
N ALA A 102 -16.76 -0.50 0.82
CA ALA A 102 -18.12 -0.01 0.83
C ALA A 102 -19.17 -1.13 0.86
N ALA A 103 -18.93 -2.23 0.13
CA ALA A 103 -19.82 -3.39 0.16
C ALA A 103 -19.90 -4.02 1.56
N LYS A 104 -18.77 -4.16 2.26
CA LYS A 104 -18.74 -4.69 3.64
C LYS A 104 -19.42 -3.78 4.64
N GLU A 105 -19.28 -2.47 4.48
CA GLU A 105 -19.94 -1.47 5.34
C GLU A 105 -21.46 -1.47 5.15
N ALA A 106 -21.97 -1.75 3.95
CA ALA A 106 -23.41 -1.85 3.69
C ALA A 106 -24.06 -3.14 4.22
N GLU A 107 -23.25 -4.18 4.47
CA GLU A 107 -23.69 -5.46 5.04
C GLU A 107 -23.64 -5.49 6.59
N SER A 108 -23.07 -4.46 7.22
CA SER A 108 -22.87 -4.34 8.68
C SER A 108 -23.91 -3.42 9.33
#